data_AF-A0A3S1MQV4-F1
#
_entry.id   AF-A0A3S1MQV4-F1
#
_cell.length_a   1.000
_cell.length_b   1.000
_cell.length_c   1.000
_cell.angle_alpha   90.00
_cell.angle_beta   90.00
_cell.angle_gamma   90.00
#
_symmetry.space_group_name_H-M   'P 1'
#
loop_
_entity.id
_entity.type
_entity.pdbx_description
1 polymer ?
#
loop_
_entity_poly.entity_id
_entity_poly.type
_entity_poly.pdbx_seq_one_letter_code
_entity_poly.pdbx_strand_id
1 'polypeptide(L)'
;MADATDIELHWPTRDGLPAGEGKLLTEAVRSVAWPHGPSAFGWFAAEAAAKIVREYWRDTMGLGRDQTLAAAYWRRGSAGLMAGEL
;
A
#
# COMPACT_ATOMS: atom_id res chain seq x y z
N MET A 1 -15.62 17.34 -8.36
CA MET A 1 -16.09 18.11 -7.20
C MET A 1 -15.10 17.83 -6.10
N ALA A 2 -14.24 18.80 -5.76
CA ALA A 2 -13.31 18.65 -4.64
C ALA A 2 -14.12 18.88 -3.36
N ASP A 3 -14.22 17.85 -2.52
CA ASP A 3 -14.78 17.97 -1.17
C ASP A 3 -13.82 18.79 -0.30
N ALA A 4 -14.36 19.42 0.76
CA ALA A 4 -13.69 20.40 1.62
C ALA A 4 -12.43 19.90 2.37
N THR A 5 -11.93 18.71 2.07
CA THR A 5 -10.85 18.00 2.77
C THR A 5 -9.69 17.59 1.86
N ASP A 6 -9.72 17.86 0.55
CA ASP A 6 -8.67 17.46 -0.43
C ASP A 6 -8.35 15.94 -0.41
N ILE A 7 -9.36 15.12 -0.12
CA ILE A 7 -9.23 13.65 -0.12
C ILE A 7 -9.72 13.08 -1.46
N GLU A 8 -8.84 12.35 -2.14
CA GLU A 8 -9.20 11.55 -3.33
C GLU A 8 -9.38 10.08 -2.95
N LEU A 9 -10.47 9.46 -3.41
CA LEU A 9 -10.85 8.10 -3.07
C LEU A 9 -10.93 7.22 -4.32
N HIS A 10 -10.13 6.16 -4.35
CA HIS A 10 -10.13 5.17 -5.42
C HIS A 10 -10.52 3.77 -4.90
N TRP A 11 -11.39 3.08 -5.63
CA TRP A 11 -11.83 1.72 -5.31
C TRP A 11 -11.49 0.74 -6.45
N PRO A 12 -10.27 0.18 -6.49
CA PRO A 12 -9.94 -0.86 -7.47
C PRO A 12 -10.76 -2.12 -7.21
N THR A 13 -11.60 -2.51 -8.17
CA THR A 13 -12.42 -3.73 -8.11
C THR A 13 -11.64 -4.92 -8.64
N ARG A 14 -11.83 -6.10 -8.03
CA ARG A 14 -11.11 -7.31 -8.44
C ARG A 14 -11.61 -7.90 -9.76
N ASP A 15 -12.81 -7.53 -10.22
CA ASP A 15 -13.42 -8.01 -11.46
C ASP A 15 -13.33 -9.55 -11.67
N GLY A 16 -13.54 -10.30 -10.58
CA GLY A 16 -13.48 -11.76 -10.57
C GLY A 16 -12.11 -12.36 -10.20
N LEU A 17 -11.06 -11.55 -10.04
CA LEU A 17 -9.75 -12.01 -9.60
C LEU A 17 -9.82 -12.60 -8.17
N PRO A 18 -9.22 -13.78 -7.93
CA PRO A 18 -9.11 -14.35 -6.60
C PRO A 18 -8.37 -13.41 -5.63
N ALA A 19 -8.75 -13.46 -4.35
CA ALA A 19 -8.05 -12.71 -3.32
C ALA A 19 -6.57 -13.16 -3.25
N GLY A 20 -5.65 -12.19 -3.17
CA GLY A 20 -4.21 -12.47 -3.09
C GLY A 20 -3.53 -12.79 -4.43
N GLU A 21 -4.25 -12.71 -5.56
CA GLU A 21 -3.66 -12.81 -6.90
C GLU A 21 -3.54 -11.47 -7.63
N GLY A 22 -4.38 -10.51 -7.26
CA GLY A 22 -4.41 -9.19 -7.89
C GLY A 22 -3.27 -8.28 -7.46
N LYS A 23 -2.76 -7.48 -8.41
CA LYS A 23 -1.78 -6.40 -8.17
C LYS A 23 -2.40 -5.01 -8.14
N LEU A 24 -3.73 -4.92 -8.27
CA LEU A 24 -4.46 -3.66 -8.44
C LEU A 24 -4.16 -2.63 -7.34
N LEU A 25 -4.12 -3.05 -6.06
CA LEU A 25 -3.81 -2.14 -4.96
C LEU A 25 -2.34 -1.69 -4.97
N THR A 26 -1.40 -2.58 -5.29
CA THR A 26 0.02 -2.23 -5.32
C THR A 26 0.34 -1.33 -6.51
N GLU A 27 -0.30 -1.55 -7.66
CA GLU A 27 -0.21 -0.70 -8.84
C GLU A 27 -0.82 0.67 -8.60
N ALA A 28 -2.02 0.73 -8.02
CA ALA A 28 -2.68 1.98 -7.67
C ALA A 28 -1.79 2.84 -6.74
N VAL A 29 -1.26 2.26 -5.66
CA VAL A 29 -0.40 2.99 -4.71
C VAL A 29 0.91 3.44 -5.34
N ARG A 30 1.50 2.65 -6.23
CA ARG A 30 2.74 3.04 -6.95
C ARG A 30 2.50 4.13 -7.99
N SER A 31 1.27 4.30 -8.46
CA SER A 31 0.90 5.35 -9.43
C SER A 31 0.65 6.71 -8.77
N VAL A 32 0.45 6.74 -7.45
CA VAL A 32 0.25 7.99 -6.70
C VAL A 32 1.59 8.74 -6.62
N ALA A 33 1.57 9.99 -7.10
CA ALA A 33 2.68 10.90 -6.90
C ALA A 33 2.89 11.18 -5.41
N TRP A 34 4.12 11.09 -4.94
CA TRP A 34 4.41 11.36 -3.53
C TRP A 34 4.10 12.83 -3.20
N PRO A 35 3.31 13.13 -2.16
CA PRO A 35 2.95 14.50 -1.84
C PRO A 35 4.16 15.31 -1.38
N HIS A 36 4.19 16.59 -1.75
CA HIS A 36 5.23 17.51 -1.31
C HIS A 36 4.93 18.01 0.11
N GLY A 37 5.77 17.67 1.07
CA GLY A 37 5.67 18.21 2.43
C GLY A 37 6.34 17.35 3.50
N PRO A 38 6.73 17.95 4.64
CA PRO A 38 7.38 17.22 5.72
C PRO A 38 6.45 16.24 6.45
N SER A 39 5.13 16.38 6.28
CA SER A 39 4.11 15.50 6.86
C SER A 39 3.65 14.38 5.91
N ALA A 40 4.30 14.23 4.75
CA ALA A 40 3.98 13.17 3.81
C ALA A 40 4.27 11.79 4.44
N PHE A 41 3.24 10.95 4.52
CA PHE A 41 3.35 9.60 5.07
C PHE A 41 2.57 8.60 4.22
N GLY A 42 3.22 7.48 3.90
CA GLY A 42 2.64 6.40 3.11
C GLY A 42 2.27 5.21 3.99
N TRP A 43 0.99 4.83 3.99
CA TRP A 43 0.52 3.65 4.71
C TRP A 43 -0.05 2.62 3.73
N PHE A 44 0.43 1.39 3.81
CA PHE A 44 -0.06 0.28 2.99
C PHE A 44 -0.20 -0.99 3.83
N ALA A 45 -1.39 -1.53 3.95
CA ALA A 45 -1.59 -2.84 4.56
C ALA A 45 -2.53 -3.70 3.73
N ALA A 46 -2.05 -4.86 3.31
CA ALA A 46 -2.80 -5.76 2.44
C ALA A 46 -2.34 -7.22 2.63
N GLU A 47 -2.27 -7.98 1.54
CA GLU A 47 -1.67 -9.32 1.50
C GLU A 47 -0.14 -9.24 1.64
N ALA A 48 0.54 -10.37 1.80
CA ALA A 48 2.00 -10.51 1.78
C ALA A 48 2.72 -9.75 0.63
N ALA A 49 2.03 -9.49 -0.49
CA ALA A 49 2.45 -8.60 -1.55
C ALA A 49 2.77 -7.15 -1.10
N ALA A 50 2.40 -6.73 0.12
CA ALA A 50 2.81 -5.47 0.74
C ALA A 50 4.33 -5.27 0.78
N LYS A 51 5.11 -6.36 0.77
CA LYS A 51 6.57 -6.31 0.59
C LYS A 51 6.98 -5.53 -0.66
N ILE A 52 6.24 -5.66 -1.78
CA ILE A 52 6.54 -5.00 -3.05
C ILE A 52 6.44 -3.47 -2.91
N VAL A 53 5.41 -2.98 -2.22
CA VAL A 53 5.23 -1.53 -1.97
C VAL A 53 6.33 -1.02 -1.05
N ARG A 54 6.69 -1.79 -0.02
CA ARG A 54 7.79 -1.46 0.89
C ARG A 54 9.13 -1.31 0.16
N GLU A 55 9.46 -2.26 -0.71
CA GLU A 55 10.69 -2.25 -1.51
C GLU A 55 10.68 -1.06 -2.49
N TYR A 56 9.56 -0.81 -3.17
CA TYR A 56 9.43 0.36 -4.05
C TYR A 56 9.68 1.68 -3.30
N TRP A 57 9.04 1.87 -2.14
CA TRP A 57 9.23 3.08 -1.35
C TRP A 57 10.67 3.26 -0.85
N ARG A 58 11.33 2.19 -0.40
CA ARG A 58 12.71 2.27 0.11
C ARG A 58 13.73 2.40 -1.01
N ASP A 59 13.67 1.50 -1.99
CA ASP A 59 14.75 1.31 -2.97
C ASP A 59 14.58 2.25 -4.17
N THR A 60 13.33 2.56 -4.55
CA THR A 60 13.06 3.45 -5.69
C THR A 60 12.83 4.90 -5.26
N MET A 61 12.11 5.12 -4.16
CA MET A 61 11.78 6.48 -3.70
C MET A 61 12.69 7.00 -2.57
N GLY A 62 13.53 6.14 -1.99
CA GLY A 62 14.45 6.54 -0.90
C GLY A 62 13.74 6.85 0.42
N LEU A 63 12.49 6.41 0.60
CA LEU A 63 11.67 6.75 1.77
C LEU A 63 12.03 5.86 2.96
N GLY A 64 12.26 6.51 4.10
CA GLY A 64 12.59 5.85 5.36
C GLY A 64 11.37 5.31 6.11
N ARG A 65 11.63 4.62 7.24
CA ARG A 65 10.60 4.13 8.17
C ARG A 65 9.75 5.24 8.79
N ASP A 66 10.33 6.45 8.91
CA ASP A 66 9.63 7.60 9.49
C ASP A 66 8.68 8.26 8.47
N GLN A 67 8.72 7.81 7.21
CA GLN A 67 7.90 8.31 6.10
C GLN A 67 6.92 7.25 5.58
N THR A 68 7.12 5.98 5.91
CA THR A 68 6.34 4.88 5.34
C THR A 68 6.11 3.72 6.30
N LEU A 69 4.94 3.10 6.20
CA LEU A 69 4.60 1.84 6.85
C LEU A 69 3.93 0.90 5.85
N ALA A 70 4.53 -0.27 5.64
CA ALA A 70 3.98 -1.31 4.77
C ALA A 70 3.89 -2.65 5.51
N ALA A 71 2.67 -3.16 5.70
CA ALA A 71 2.37 -4.34 6.51
C ALA A 71 1.61 -5.41 5.71
N ALA A 72 2.01 -6.67 5.91
CA ALA A 72 1.32 -7.82 5.34
C ALA A 72 0.35 -8.41 6.38
N TYR A 73 -0.93 -8.09 6.29
CA TYR A 73 -1.95 -8.53 7.26
C TYR A 73 -2.33 -10.01 7.13
N TRP A 74 -2.20 -10.56 5.92
CA TRP A 74 -2.55 -11.93 5.64
C TRP A 74 -1.73 -12.48 4.47
N ARG A 75 -1.73 -13.80 4.30
CA ARG A 75 -1.08 -14.46 3.17
C ARG A 75 -1.97 -15.56 2.63
N ARG A 76 -2.12 -15.63 1.31
CA ARG A 76 -2.90 -16.70 0.69
C ARG A 76 -2.28 -18.07 0.97
N GLY A 77 -3.12 -19.03 1.37
CA GLY A 77 -2.68 -20.38 1.73
C GLY A 77 -2.04 -20.46 3.12
N SER A 78 -2.13 -19.41 3.94
CA SER A 78 -1.67 -19.41 5.32
C SER A 78 -2.80 -18.97 6.25
N ALA A 79 -2.89 -19.60 7.42
CA ALA A 79 -3.78 -19.21 8.50
C ALA A 79 -2.95 -18.72 9.69
N GLY A 80 -3.48 -17.75 10.44
CA GLY A 80 -2.80 -17.16 11.61
C GLY A 80 -2.54 -15.66 11.45
N LEU A 81 -2.11 -15.03 12.55
CA LEU A 81 -1.74 -13.62 12.56
C LEU A 81 -0.44 -13.40 11.79
N MET A 82 -0.51 -12.56 10.77
CA MET A 82 0.64 -11.92 10.14
C MET A 82 0.67 -10.48 10.66
N ALA A 83 0.86 -10.28 11.97
CA ALA A 83 1.08 -8.92 12.49
C ALA A 83 2.55 -8.56 12.25
N GLY A 84 2.78 -7.44 11.56
CA GLY A 84 4.08 -7.05 10.99
C GLY A 84 5.25 -7.16 11.97
N GLU A 85 6.30 -7.85 11.51
CA GLU A 85 7.66 -7.47 11.93
C GLU A 85 7.86 -6.03 11.45
N LEU A 86 7.79 -5.10 12.40
CA LEU A 86 8.06 -3.67 12.24
C LEU A 86 9.45 -3.43 11.64
#